data_AF-A0A0X8JYB0-F1
#
_entry.id   AF-A0A0X8JYB0-F1
#
_cell.length_a   1.000
_cell.length_b   1.000
_cell.length_c   1.000
_cell.angle_alpha   90.00
_cell.angle_beta   90.00
_cell.angle_gamma   90.00
#
_symmetry.space_group_name_H-M   'P 1'
#
loop_
_entity.id
_entity.type
_entity.pdbx_description
1 polymer ?
#
loop_
_entity_poly.entity_id
_entity_poly.type
_entity_poly.pdbx_seq_one_letter_code
_entity_poly.pdbx_strand_id
1 'polypeptide(L)'
;MKSTYIIVFFLVLWLLLFVGFMIVYSNRKKKAVSFVSDNSDKAVVHLYCSKTKINGQNLADFNPITGENLEKVVALVQGRYTIEGVYKTTETRLNQTINIKSENISMALDLEAGNTYSIAMYLYSPEERQEYENGKTDEVVLSVPLTIVVGSDFIKAYIICYKEK
;
A
#
# COMPACT_ATOMS: atom_id res chain seq x y z
N MET A 1 8.51 45.57 -9.32
CA MET A 1 7.76 45.09 -10.51
C MET A 1 8.20 43.71 -10.99
N LYS A 2 9.50 43.44 -11.26
CA LYS A 2 9.95 42.13 -11.79
C LYS A 2 9.67 40.93 -10.86
N SER A 3 9.88 41.04 -9.55
CA SER A 3 9.61 39.94 -8.61
C SER A 3 8.13 39.58 -8.49
N THR A 4 7.22 40.56 -8.59
CA THR A 4 5.77 40.32 -8.52
C THR A 4 5.29 39.49 -9.71
N TYR A 5 5.79 39.75 -10.93
CA TYR A 5 5.45 38.94 -12.11
C TYR A 5 5.99 37.50 -12.02
N ILE A 6 7.18 37.32 -11.44
CA ILE A 6 7.75 35.98 -11.20
C ILE A 6 6.89 35.20 -10.19
N ILE A 7 6.46 35.84 -9.10
CA ILE A 7 5.58 35.22 -8.09
C ILE A 7 4.24 34.83 -8.71
N VAL A 8 3.61 35.73 -9.47
CA VAL A 8 2.32 35.47 -10.13
C VAL A 8 2.45 34.32 -11.13
N PHE A 9 3.50 34.30 -11.96
CA PHE A 9 3.75 33.20 -12.89
C PHE A 9 3.90 31.86 -12.16
N PHE A 10 4.69 31.83 -11.07
CA PHE A 10 4.89 30.62 -10.28
C PHE A 10 3.58 30.13 -9.65
N LEU A 11 2.74 31.04 -9.14
CA LEU A 11 1.43 30.70 -8.58
C LEU A 11 0.49 30.10 -9.64
N VAL A 12 0.47 30.66 -10.85
CA VAL A 12 -0.35 30.11 -11.95
C VAL A 12 0.15 28.73 -12.35
N LEU A 13 1.47 28.55 -12.51
CA LEU A 13 2.06 27.25 -12.84
C LEU A 13 1.76 26.21 -11.76
N TRP A 14 1.92 26.58 -10.49
CA TRP A 14 1.64 25.71 -9.36
C TRP A 14 0.15 25.30 -9.30
N LEU A 15 -0.78 26.24 -9.53
CA LEU A 15 -2.22 25.95 -9.60
C LEU A 15 -2.56 24.98 -10.74
N LEU A 16 -1.97 25.14 -11.93
CA LEU A 16 -2.19 24.24 -13.05
C LEU A 16 -1.71 22.81 -12.74
N LEU A 17 -0.52 22.68 -12.13
CA LEU A 17 0.00 21.38 -11.69
C LEU A 17 -0.87 20.76 -10.59
N PHE A 18 -1.33 21.57 -9.63
CA PHE A 18 -2.19 21.12 -8.55
C PHE A 18 -3.53 20.58 -9.06
N VAL A 19 -4.18 21.30 -9.97
CA VAL A 19 -5.43 20.84 -10.60
C VAL A 19 -5.19 19.55 -11.40
N GLY A 20 -4.11 19.48 -12.18
CA GLY A 20 -3.74 18.26 -12.90
C GLY A 20 -3.54 17.07 -11.96
N PHE A 21 -2.84 17.26 -10.84
CA PHE A 21 -2.64 16.23 -9.83
C PHE A 21 -3.97 15.77 -9.20
N MET A 22 -4.86 16.70 -8.85
CA MET A 22 -6.19 16.37 -8.30
C MET A 22 -7.03 15.53 -9.27
N ILE A 23 -6.99 15.83 -10.58
CA ILE A 23 -7.69 15.04 -11.59
C ILE A 23 -7.13 13.61 -11.66
N VAL A 24 -5.80 13.46 -11.71
CA VAL A 24 -5.15 12.14 -11.73
C VAL A 24 -5.51 11.34 -10.48
N TYR A 25 -5.45 11.96 -9.31
CA TYR A 25 -5.81 11.36 -8.03
C TYR A 25 -7.27 10.89 -8.01
N SER A 26 -8.21 11.76 -8.38
CA SER A 26 -9.64 11.42 -8.46
C SER A 26 -9.91 10.27 -9.44
N ASN A 27 -9.23 10.26 -10.58
CA ASN A 27 -9.37 9.19 -11.57
C ASN A 27 -8.82 7.85 -11.05
N ARG A 28 -7.71 7.83 -10.32
CA ARG A 28 -7.18 6.61 -9.67
C ARG A 28 -8.15 6.06 -8.64
N LYS A 29 -8.68 6.93 -7.78
CA LYS A 29 -9.69 6.56 -6.78
C LYS A 29 -10.92 5.91 -7.43
N LYS A 30 -11.49 6.56 -8.46
CA LYS A 30 -12.64 6.01 -9.21
C LYS A 30 -12.32 4.66 -9.85
N LYS A 31 -11.13 4.52 -10.46
CA LYS A 31 -10.67 3.26 -11.07
C LYS A 31 -10.46 2.15 -10.05
N ALA A 32 -9.93 2.46 -8.86
CA ALA A 32 -9.76 1.46 -7.80
C ALA A 32 -11.12 0.94 -7.31
N VAL A 33 -12.06 1.85 -7.06
CA VAL A 33 -13.43 1.49 -6.66
C VAL A 33 -14.14 0.66 -7.75
N SER A 34 -14.06 1.09 -9.02
CA SER A 34 -14.67 0.33 -10.12
C SER A 34 -14.00 -1.03 -10.29
N PHE A 35 -12.67 -1.12 -10.16
CA PHE A 35 -11.94 -2.38 -10.27
C PHE A 35 -12.36 -3.40 -9.21
N VAL A 36 -12.58 -2.97 -7.97
CA VAL A 36 -13.12 -3.83 -6.90
C VAL A 36 -14.52 -4.31 -7.28
N SER A 37 -15.40 -3.40 -7.72
CA SER A 37 -16.76 -3.74 -8.14
C SER A 37 -16.81 -4.68 -9.34
N ASP A 38 -15.97 -4.46 -10.35
CA ASP A 38 -15.92 -5.22 -11.60
C ASP A 38 -15.33 -6.63 -11.40
N ASN A 39 -14.65 -6.86 -10.26
CA ASN A 39 -14.02 -8.13 -9.90
C ASN A 39 -14.58 -8.68 -8.57
N SER A 40 -15.86 -8.40 -8.27
CA SER A 40 -16.50 -8.86 -7.03
C SER A 40 -16.61 -10.40 -6.92
N ASP A 41 -16.38 -11.13 -8.01
CA ASP A 41 -16.31 -12.59 -8.06
C ASP A 41 -14.91 -13.16 -7.75
N LYS A 42 -13.93 -12.28 -7.51
CA LYS A 42 -12.52 -12.61 -7.28
C LYS A 42 -12.03 -12.08 -5.94
N ALA A 43 -10.83 -12.50 -5.56
CA ALA A 43 -10.08 -11.88 -4.47
C ALA A 43 -9.35 -10.65 -5.01
N VAL A 44 -9.63 -9.47 -4.48
CA VAL A 44 -8.93 -8.24 -4.85
C VAL A 44 -7.82 -7.97 -3.84
N VAL A 45 -6.59 -7.76 -4.30
CA VAL A 45 -5.43 -7.59 -3.41
C VAL A 45 -4.75 -6.25 -3.69
N HIS A 46 -4.70 -5.39 -2.68
CA HIS A 46 -3.98 -4.13 -2.63
C HIS A 46 -2.56 -4.38 -2.10
N LEU A 47 -1.56 -4.19 -2.96
CA LEU A 47 -0.16 -4.49 -2.71
C LEU A 47 0.64 -3.20 -2.52
N TYR A 48 1.04 -2.94 -1.28
CA TYR A 48 1.90 -1.81 -0.90
C TYR A 48 3.37 -2.24 -0.85
N CYS A 49 3.85 -2.82 -1.96
CA CYS A 49 5.22 -3.30 -2.08
C CYS A 49 5.79 -3.06 -3.49
N SER A 50 7.10 -3.27 -3.61
CA SER A 50 7.85 -3.16 -4.87
C SER A 50 8.54 -4.48 -5.20
N LYS A 51 8.98 -4.64 -6.46
CA LYS A 51 9.58 -5.90 -6.96
C LYS A 51 8.67 -7.11 -6.77
N THR A 52 7.36 -6.88 -6.91
CA THR A 52 6.34 -7.84 -6.55
C THR A 52 6.27 -9.01 -7.52
N LYS A 53 6.15 -10.22 -6.97
CA LYS A 53 5.85 -11.43 -7.73
C LYS A 53 4.69 -12.17 -7.08
N ILE A 54 3.90 -12.86 -7.90
CA ILE A 54 2.81 -13.73 -7.46
C ILE A 54 3.07 -15.10 -8.06
N ASN A 55 3.21 -16.13 -7.21
CA ASN A 55 3.61 -17.48 -7.62
C ASN A 55 4.88 -17.49 -8.49
N GLY A 56 5.84 -16.63 -8.15
CA GLY A 56 7.09 -16.46 -8.90
C GLY A 56 6.98 -15.70 -10.23
N GLN A 57 5.76 -15.40 -10.71
CA GLN A 57 5.50 -14.63 -11.93
C GLN A 57 5.53 -13.13 -11.67
N ASN A 58 5.82 -12.33 -12.69
CA ASN A 58 5.88 -10.88 -12.52
C ASN A 58 4.47 -10.33 -12.30
N LEU A 59 4.34 -9.32 -11.44
CA LEU A 59 3.03 -8.71 -11.17
C LEU A 59 2.33 -8.19 -12.44
N ALA A 60 3.09 -7.77 -13.46
CA ALA A 60 2.54 -7.30 -14.74
C ALA A 60 1.69 -8.37 -15.45
N ASP A 61 2.00 -9.65 -15.25
CA ASP A 61 1.30 -10.78 -15.88
C ASP A 61 -0.16 -10.92 -15.36
N PHE A 62 -0.49 -10.23 -14.27
CA PHE A 62 -1.81 -10.22 -13.64
C PHE A 62 -2.62 -8.96 -13.93
N ASN A 63 -2.18 -8.13 -14.90
CA ASN A 63 -2.86 -6.90 -15.32
C ASN A 63 -3.25 -5.95 -14.16
N PRO A 64 -2.30 -5.57 -13.29
CA PRO A 64 -2.60 -4.75 -12.12
C PRO A 64 -2.98 -3.33 -12.54
N ILE A 65 -3.87 -2.70 -11.77
CA ILE A 65 -4.07 -1.26 -11.82
C ILE A 65 -3.20 -0.57 -10.76
N THR A 66 -3.12 0.76 -10.83
CA THR A 66 -2.53 1.58 -9.77
C THR A 66 -3.64 2.28 -9.01
N GLY A 67 -3.70 2.06 -7.70
CA GLY A 67 -4.73 2.59 -6.82
C GLY A 67 -4.49 4.04 -6.38
N GLU A 68 -5.30 4.49 -5.43
CA GLU A 68 -5.32 5.87 -4.93
C GLU A 68 -3.98 6.26 -4.30
N ASN A 69 -3.37 5.34 -3.55
CA ASN A 69 -2.15 5.52 -2.76
C ASN A 69 -0.90 4.99 -3.48
N LEU A 70 -0.95 4.85 -4.82
CA LEU A 70 0.11 4.27 -5.67
C LEU A 70 0.37 2.78 -5.45
N GLU A 71 -0.45 2.12 -4.64
CA GLU A 71 -0.45 0.67 -4.50
C GLU A 71 -0.81 0.00 -5.83
N LYS A 72 -0.38 -1.25 -5.98
CA LYS A 72 -0.84 -2.08 -7.09
C LYS A 72 -2.04 -2.89 -6.65
N VAL A 73 -3.10 -2.86 -7.46
CA VAL A 73 -4.33 -3.62 -7.18
C VAL A 73 -4.48 -4.69 -8.25
N VAL A 74 -4.66 -5.93 -7.82
CA VAL A 74 -4.78 -7.11 -8.69
C VAL A 74 -6.02 -7.91 -8.29
N ALA A 75 -6.68 -8.53 -9.26
CA ALA A 75 -7.78 -9.45 -9.03
C ALA A 75 -7.31 -10.89 -9.31
N LEU A 76 -7.44 -11.77 -8.33
CA LEU A 76 -7.00 -13.16 -8.37
C LEU A 76 -8.21 -14.08 -8.16
N VAL A 77 -8.23 -15.22 -8.84
CA VAL A 77 -9.22 -16.25 -8.53
C VAL A 77 -8.97 -16.78 -7.11
N GLN A 78 -10.00 -17.37 -6.48
CA GLN A 78 -9.80 -17.98 -5.16
C GLN A 78 -8.71 -19.05 -5.19
N GLY A 79 -7.90 -19.12 -4.13
CA GLY A 79 -6.85 -20.13 -4.01
C GLY A 79 -5.66 -19.67 -3.18
N ARG A 80 -4.64 -20.53 -3.16
CA ARG A 80 -3.39 -20.30 -2.44
C ARG A 80 -2.37 -19.62 -3.35
N TYR A 81 -1.80 -18.52 -2.86
CA TYR A 81 -0.81 -17.74 -3.58
C TYR A 81 0.43 -17.50 -2.72
N THR A 82 1.59 -17.51 -3.37
CA THR A 82 2.83 -16.98 -2.81
C THR A 82 3.01 -15.55 -3.31
N ILE A 83 2.97 -14.57 -2.41
CA ILE A 83 3.19 -13.17 -2.73
C ILE A 83 4.58 -12.77 -2.23
N GLU A 84 5.42 -12.29 -3.14
CA GLU A 84 6.75 -11.79 -2.85
C GLU A 84 6.78 -10.27 -3.02
N GLY A 85 7.51 -9.57 -2.16
CA GLY A 85 7.74 -8.15 -2.34
C GLY A 85 8.72 -7.53 -1.35
N VAL A 86 9.22 -6.36 -1.76
CA VAL A 86 10.01 -5.46 -0.91
C VAL A 86 9.09 -4.35 -0.43
N TYR A 87 8.79 -4.37 0.87
CA TYR A 87 7.90 -3.44 1.54
C TYR A 87 8.66 -2.25 2.07
N LYS A 88 7.99 -1.10 2.14
CA LYS A 88 8.58 0.16 2.59
C LYS A 88 7.59 0.94 3.42
N THR A 89 8.09 1.62 4.43
CA THR A 89 7.35 2.65 5.16
C THR A 89 8.32 3.74 5.63
N THR A 90 7.79 4.83 6.14
CA THR A 90 8.58 5.93 6.69
C THR A 90 8.07 6.30 8.07
N GLU A 91 8.99 6.52 9.01
CA GLU A 91 8.67 7.02 10.35
C GLU A 91 9.35 8.38 10.54
N THR A 92 8.65 9.33 11.16
CA THR A 92 9.28 10.59 11.59
C THR A 92 9.59 10.49 13.08
N ARG A 93 10.88 10.51 13.43
CA ARG A 93 11.35 10.53 14.82
C ARG A 93 12.29 11.71 15.02
N LEU A 94 12.07 12.49 16.08
CA LEU A 94 12.98 13.57 16.52
C LEU A 94 13.46 14.47 15.36
N ASN A 95 12.52 14.94 14.53
CA ASN A 95 12.76 15.78 13.34
C ASN A 95 13.55 15.11 12.20
N GLN A 96 13.69 13.79 12.19
CA GLN A 96 14.29 13.03 11.10
C GLN A 96 13.28 12.03 10.51
N THR A 97 13.22 11.95 9.18
CA THR A 97 12.47 10.91 8.48
C THR A 97 13.36 9.70 8.26
N ILE A 98 12.96 8.58 8.84
CA ILE A 98 13.63 7.29 8.69
C ILE A 98 12.87 6.49 7.64
N ASN A 99 13.59 6.04 6.60
CA ASN A 99 13.03 5.14 5.60
C ASN A 99 13.28 3.70 6.04
N ILE A 100 12.20 2.94 6.22
CA ILE A 100 12.24 1.54 6.63
C ILE A 100 11.91 0.70 5.41
N LYS A 101 12.69 -0.35 5.18
CA LYS A 101 12.57 -1.21 4.00
C LYS A 101 12.88 -2.64 4.39
N SER A 102 12.05 -3.58 3.95
CA SER A 102 12.31 -5.00 4.12
C SER A 102 13.32 -5.52 3.09
N GLU A 103 13.88 -6.70 3.35
CA GLU A 103 14.35 -7.56 2.27
C GLU A 103 13.19 -8.03 1.38
N ASN A 104 13.46 -8.87 0.38
CA ASN A 104 12.37 -9.46 -0.39
C ASN A 104 11.69 -10.54 0.46
N ILE A 105 10.47 -10.28 0.89
CA ILE A 105 9.71 -11.18 1.77
C ILE A 105 8.73 -11.97 0.91
N SER A 106 8.69 -13.29 1.14
CA SER A 106 7.78 -14.23 0.49
C SER A 106 6.76 -14.74 1.50
N MET A 107 5.48 -14.68 1.17
CA MET A 107 4.38 -15.05 2.06
C MET A 107 3.36 -15.89 1.32
N ALA A 108 2.88 -16.95 1.97
CA ALA A 108 1.75 -17.74 1.46
C ALA A 108 0.43 -17.20 2.03
N LEU A 109 -0.55 -17.00 1.16
CA LEU A 109 -1.87 -16.50 1.51
C LEU A 109 -2.95 -17.35 0.83
N ASP A 110 -3.98 -17.71 1.59
CA ASP A 110 -5.19 -18.32 1.06
C ASP A 110 -6.22 -17.21 0.84
N LEU A 111 -6.64 -17.01 -0.41
CA LEU A 111 -7.51 -15.92 -0.84
C LEU A 111 -8.88 -16.45 -1.22
N GLU A 112 -9.92 -15.81 -0.70
CA GLU A 112 -11.33 -16.14 -0.93
C GLU A 112 -11.94 -15.15 -1.93
N ALA A 113 -12.75 -15.65 -2.86
CA ALA A 113 -13.51 -14.82 -3.79
C ALA A 113 -14.48 -13.89 -3.05
N GLY A 114 -14.69 -12.68 -3.60
CA GLY A 114 -15.60 -11.68 -3.04
C GLY A 114 -15.02 -10.87 -1.89
N ASN A 115 -13.73 -11.01 -1.59
CA ASN A 115 -13.06 -10.28 -0.52
C ASN A 115 -11.95 -9.39 -1.06
N THR A 116 -11.73 -8.28 -0.36
CA THR A 116 -10.62 -7.37 -0.61
C THR A 116 -9.58 -7.54 0.48
N TYR A 117 -8.32 -7.57 0.08
CA TYR A 117 -7.18 -7.73 0.96
C TYR A 117 -6.20 -6.57 0.78
N SER A 118 -5.57 -6.12 1.86
CA SER A 118 -4.49 -5.14 1.80
C SER A 118 -3.23 -5.66 2.50
N ILE A 119 -2.09 -5.55 1.82
CA ILE A 119 -0.80 -6.04 2.30
C ILE A 119 0.19 -4.89 2.34
N ALA A 120 0.62 -4.52 3.55
CA ALA A 120 1.51 -3.38 3.77
C ALA A 120 2.44 -3.58 4.96
N MET A 121 3.43 -2.70 5.09
CA MET A 121 4.31 -2.63 6.26
C MET A 121 3.76 -1.62 7.26
N TYR A 122 3.66 -2.04 8.52
CA TYR A 122 3.20 -1.26 9.65
C TYR A 122 4.24 -1.25 10.76
N LEU A 123 4.23 -0.19 11.58
CA LEU A 123 5.12 -0.02 12.73
C LEU A 123 4.40 -0.34 14.04
N TYR A 124 3.37 -1.17 13.94
CA TYR A 124 2.56 -1.67 15.03
C TYR A 124 2.22 -3.13 14.77
N SER A 125 1.99 -3.88 15.83
CA SER A 125 1.47 -5.24 15.74
C SER A 125 -0.06 -5.25 15.52
N PRO A 126 -0.64 -6.37 15.06
CA PRO A 126 -2.08 -6.54 14.99
C PRO A 126 -2.80 -6.26 16.32
N GLU A 127 -2.22 -6.69 17.44
CA GLU A 127 -2.76 -6.51 18.78
C GLU A 127 -2.78 -5.03 19.18
N GLU A 128 -1.67 -4.32 18.96
CA GLU A 128 -1.57 -2.86 19.20
C GLU A 128 -2.63 -2.11 18.37
N ARG A 129 -2.87 -2.54 17.13
CA ARG A 129 -3.90 -1.94 16.27
C ARG A 129 -5.32 -2.22 16.78
N GLN A 130 -5.60 -3.43 17.23
CA GLN A 130 -6.90 -3.79 17.81
C GLN A 130 -7.19 -3.00 19.08
N GLU A 131 -6.21 -2.82 19.95
CA GLU A 131 -6.34 -2.02 21.16
C GLU A 131 -6.63 -0.55 20.80
N TYR A 132 -5.86 0.03 19.88
CA TYR A 132 -6.03 1.43 19.44
C TYR A 132 -7.40 1.70 18.83
N GLU A 133 -7.91 0.77 18.00
CA GLU A 133 -9.21 0.91 17.31
C GLU A 133 -10.40 0.35 18.11
N ASN A 134 -10.23 0.00 19.39
CA ASN A 134 -11.27 -0.61 20.24
C ASN A 134 -11.93 -1.85 19.59
N GLY A 135 -11.11 -2.72 18.98
CA GLY A 135 -11.56 -3.93 18.29
C GLY A 135 -12.24 -3.70 16.93
N LYS A 136 -12.33 -2.45 16.45
CA LYS A 136 -12.91 -2.11 15.14
C LYS A 136 -11.87 -2.17 14.02
N THR A 137 -11.12 -3.27 13.94
CA THR A 137 -10.13 -3.48 12.87
C THR A 137 -10.65 -4.44 11.81
N ASP A 138 -10.04 -4.38 10.63
CA ASP A 138 -10.11 -5.43 9.62
C ASP A 138 -9.58 -6.77 10.17
N GLU A 139 -9.96 -7.86 9.53
CA GLU A 139 -9.51 -9.20 9.93
C GLU A 139 -8.04 -9.39 9.52
N VAL A 140 -7.23 -9.93 10.44
CA VAL A 140 -5.81 -10.18 10.20
C VAL A 140 -5.65 -11.58 9.62
N VAL A 141 -5.27 -11.67 8.34
CA VAL A 141 -5.07 -12.94 7.65
C VAL A 141 -3.64 -13.46 7.86
N LEU A 142 -2.68 -12.55 7.92
CA LEU A 142 -1.27 -12.86 8.11
C LEU A 142 -0.57 -11.68 8.79
N SER A 143 0.38 -11.98 9.69
CA SER A 143 1.31 -10.99 10.23
C SER A 143 2.71 -11.59 10.28
N VAL A 144 3.66 -10.90 9.66
CA VAL A 144 5.09 -11.28 9.65
C VAL A 144 5.87 -10.20 10.37
N PRO A 145 6.39 -10.47 11.59
CA PRO A 145 7.27 -9.53 12.27
C PRO A 145 8.61 -9.42 11.52
N LEU A 146 9.09 -8.21 11.35
CA LEU A 146 10.39 -7.91 10.77
C LEU A 146 11.39 -7.57 11.87
N THR A 147 12.45 -8.37 11.98
CA THR A 147 13.59 -8.08 12.86
C THR A 147 14.57 -7.18 12.09
N ILE A 148 14.64 -5.88 12.39
CA ILE A 148 15.58 -4.97 11.72
C ILE A 148 16.67 -4.54 12.71
N VAL A 149 17.94 -4.83 12.41
CA VAL A 149 19.07 -4.13 13.05
C VAL A 149 20.20 -3.89 12.06
N VAL A 150 20.45 -2.62 11.74
CA VAL A 150 21.80 -2.05 11.79
C VAL A 150 21.69 -0.67 12.44
N GLY A 151 21.95 -0.59 13.76
CA GLY A 151 22.08 0.66 14.54
C GLY A 151 20.84 1.19 15.30
N SER A 152 19.83 0.38 15.64
CA SER A 152 18.54 0.87 16.19
C SER A 152 18.29 0.52 17.67
N ASP A 153 17.77 1.49 18.43
CA ASP A 153 17.09 1.34 19.74
C ASP A 153 15.64 0.80 19.60
N PHE A 154 15.42 -0.29 18.87
CA PHE A 154 14.11 -0.95 18.58
C PHE A 154 13.13 -0.17 17.67
N ILE A 155 13.14 -0.49 16.37
CA ILE A 155 12.00 -0.25 15.46
C ILE A 155 11.32 -1.59 15.21
N LYS A 156 10.10 -1.76 15.74
CA LYS A 156 9.25 -2.92 15.44
C LYS A 156 8.51 -2.64 14.13
N ALA A 157 8.64 -3.52 13.15
CA ALA A 157 7.89 -3.44 11.90
C ALA A 157 7.24 -4.79 11.60
N TYR A 158 6.09 -4.77 10.95
CA TYR A 158 5.31 -5.93 10.60
C TYR A 158 4.83 -5.80 9.16
N ILE A 159 4.87 -6.89 8.40
CA ILE A 159 4.09 -6.98 7.17
C ILE A 159 2.78 -7.64 7.54
N ILE A 160 1.66 -6.94 7.35
CA ILE A 160 0.34 -7.42 7.73
C ILE A 160 -0.53 -7.49 6.47
N CYS A 161 -1.23 -8.61 6.33
CA CYS A 161 -2.32 -8.79 5.37
C CYS A 161 -3.65 -8.66 6.13
N TYR A 162 -4.43 -7.64 5.78
CA TYR A 162 -5.79 -7.46 6.26
C TYR A 162 -6.78 -7.95 5.22
N LYS A 163 -7.88 -8.55 5.66
CA LYS A 163 -9.11 -8.76 4.89
C LYS A 163 -10.08 -7.65 5.28
N GLU A 164 -10.37 -6.77 4.33
CA GLU A 164 -11.15 -5.56 4.52
C GLU A 164 -12.64 -5.90 4.73
N LYS A 165 -13.29 -5.20 5.65
CA LYS A 165 -14.71 -5.39 6.00
C LYS A 165 -15.67 -4.60 5.11
#